data_AF-A0A1D2RBR8-F1
#
_entry.id   AF-A0A1D2RBR8-F1
#
_cell.length_a   1.000
_cell.length_b   1.000
_cell.length_c   1.000
_cell.angle_alpha   90.00
_cell.angle_beta   90.00
_cell.angle_gamma   90.00
#
_symmetry.space_group_name_H-M   'P 1'
#
loop_
_entity.id
_entity.type
_entity.pdbx_description
1 polymer ?
#
loop_
_entity_poly.entity_id
_entity_poly.type
_entity_poly.pdbx_seq_one_letter_code
_entity_poly.pdbx_strand_id
1 'polypeptide(L)'
;MIKKKILIKGGKVHDVGYRLFLMNLADDLGIENFDAKNVHEDKRQCVAVLVGSSESNVEKFFNLASEKENFPEHAEVDSVKIGDYGGWIKSMESFRSGFNSQQLSKIAGAGIGMVNIQEKIMNIQEQMAGTQERMLNKLDDIKSDTSKIPDIAANTAKIPDIESNTAKIPDIEANTEEIKTNTSKIPDIESNTAEMKETLSFGMGEIVTMKREQTVMKKDIARIKKVLHLV
;
A
#
# COMPACT_ATOMS: atom_id res chain seq x y z
N MET A 1 -43.44 24.49 -60.67
CA MET A 1 -42.50 24.10 -59.59
C MET A 1 -41.12 24.57 -60.00
N ILE A 2 -40.49 25.41 -59.18
CA ILE A 2 -39.11 25.88 -59.41
C ILE A 2 -38.15 25.06 -58.56
N LYS A 3 -36.91 24.94 -59.03
CA LYS A 3 -35.86 24.18 -58.35
C LYS A 3 -34.61 25.04 -58.26
N LYS A 4 -34.10 25.18 -57.05
CA LYS A 4 -32.96 26.02 -56.74
C LYS A 4 -32.03 25.31 -55.76
N LYS A 5 -30.79 25.80 -55.70
CA LYS A 5 -29.75 25.34 -54.78
C LYS A 5 -29.23 26.50 -53.96
N ILE A 6 -28.85 26.21 -52.73
CA ILE A 6 -28.10 27.11 -51.84
C ILE A 6 -26.81 26.42 -51.40
N LEU A 7 -25.73 27.16 -51.43
CA LEU A 7 -24.41 26.76 -50.96
C LEU A 7 -24.02 27.68 -49.81
N ILE A 8 -23.94 27.12 -48.62
CA ILE A 8 -23.57 27.83 -47.39
C ILE A 8 -22.14 27.44 -47.08
N LYS A 9 -21.19 28.36 -47.22
CA LYS A 9 -19.77 28.14 -46.93
C LYS A 9 -19.39 28.80 -45.63
N GLY A 10 -18.49 28.17 -44.89
CA GLY A 10 -18.05 28.71 -43.61
C GLY A 10 -16.83 28.00 -43.03
N GLY A 11 -16.24 28.62 -42.00
CA GLY A 11 -15.21 27.99 -41.16
C GLY A 11 -15.74 26.78 -40.39
N LYS A 12 -17.01 26.86 -39.95
CA LYS A 12 -17.70 25.81 -39.20
C LYS A 12 -19.19 25.76 -39.55
N VAL A 13 -19.57 24.87 -40.47
CA VAL A 13 -20.97 24.66 -40.88
C VAL A 13 -21.40 23.18 -40.88
N HIS A 14 -20.46 22.25 -40.63
CA HIS A 14 -20.74 20.84 -40.45
C HIS A 14 -20.91 20.48 -38.97
N ASP A 15 -21.80 19.52 -38.70
CA ASP A 15 -22.12 18.99 -37.36
C ASP A 15 -22.56 20.05 -36.33
N VAL A 16 -23.01 21.21 -36.79
CA VAL A 16 -23.63 22.28 -35.97
C VAL A 16 -25.16 22.30 -36.08
N GLY A 17 -25.76 21.20 -36.55
CA GLY A 17 -27.21 21.10 -36.75
C GLY A 17 -27.75 21.77 -38.02
N TYR A 18 -26.90 22.34 -38.87
CA TYR A 18 -27.33 23.12 -40.04
C TYR A 18 -28.27 22.38 -41.00
N ARG A 19 -27.99 21.10 -41.29
CA ARG A 19 -28.86 20.28 -42.15
C ARG A 19 -30.24 20.01 -41.52
N LEU A 20 -30.29 19.87 -40.19
CA LEU A 20 -31.54 19.70 -39.44
C LEU A 20 -32.35 21.00 -39.43
N PHE A 21 -31.69 22.12 -39.17
CA PHE A 21 -32.28 23.46 -39.25
C PHE A 21 -32.92 23.71 -40.63
N LEU A 22 -32.18 23.48 -41.71
CA LEU A 22 -32.68 23.70 -43.07
C LEU A 22 -33.79 22.71 -43.45
N MET A 23 -33.75 21.48 -42.94
CA MET A 23 -34.83 20.51 -43.15
C MET A 23 -36.11 20.97 -42.47
N ASN A 24 -36.06 21.39 -41.20
CA ASN A 24 -37.22 21.88 -40.46
C ASN A 24 -37.81 23.12 -41.13
N LEU A 25 -36.96 24.07 -41.52
CA LEU A 25 -37.38 25.27 -42.23
C LEU A 25 -38.10 24.93 -43.56
N ALA A 26 -37.60 23.93 -44.28
CA ALA A 26 -38.23 23.46 -45.51
C ALA A 26 -39.55 22.73 -45.24
N ASP A 27 -39.67 21.99 -44.13
CA ASP A 27 -40.90 21.32 -43.72
C ASP A 27 -41.99 22.34 -43.36
N ASP A 28 -41.64 23.35 -42.55
CA ASP A 28 -42.53 24.44 -42.12
C ASP A 28 -43.08 25.25 -43.30
N LEU A 29 -42.30 25.39 -44.38
CA LEU A 29 -42.68 26.11 -45.59
C LEU A 29 -43.37 25.24 -46.65
N GLY A 30 -43.59 23.95 -46.37
CA GLY A 30 -44.22 23.02 -47.33
C GLY A 30 -43.37 22.83 -48.60
N ILE A 31 -42.07 22.62 -48.44
CA ILE A 31 -41.19 22.24 -49.54
C ILE A 31 -41.37 20.75 -49.85
N GLU A 32 -41.80 20.44 -51.07
CA GLU A 32 -42.09 19.07 -51.50
C GLU A 32 -40.81 18.24 -51.74
N ASN A 33 -39.78 18.86 -52.34
CA ASN A 33 -38.52 18.20 -52.67
C ASN A 33 -37.34 18.87 -51.98
N PHE A 34 -36.56 18.08 -51.23
CA PHE A 34 -35.45 18.56 -50.42
C PHE A 34 -34.29 17.56 -50.41
N ASP A 35 -33.06 18.07 -50.52
CA ASP A 35 -31.85 17.28 -50.26
C ASP A 35 -30.80 18.21 -49.64
N ALA A 36 -30.13 17.77 -48.57
CA ALA A 36 -29.07 18.53 -47.93
C ALA A 36 -27.83 17.67 -47.69
N LYS A 37 -26.67 18.15 -48.11
CA LYS A 37 -25.40 17.42 -48.02
C LYS A 37 -24.29 18.32 -47.48
N ASN A 38 -23.45 17.73 -46.64
CA ASN A 38 -22.18 18.33 -46.26
C ASN A 38 -21.16 17.99 -47.36
N VAL A 39 -20.61 19.02 -47.98
CA VAL A 39 -19.57 18.93 -49.01
C VAL A 39 -18.38 19.80 -48.61
N HIS A 40 -17.25 19.59 -49.29
CA HIS A 40 -16.06 20.43 -49.12
C HIS A 40 -15.79 21.15 -50.44
N GLU A 41 -15.68 22.47 -50.38
CA GLU A 41 -15.21 23.29 -51.49
C GLU A 41 -13.97 24.06 -51.01
N ASP A 42 -12.86 23.98 -51.73
CA ASP A 42 -11.60 24.68 -51.42
C ASP A 42 -11.09 24.48 -49.99
N LYS A 43 -11.21 23.25 -49.46
CA LYS A 43 -10.89 22.87 -48.07
C LYS A 43 -11.73 23.55 -46.99
N ARG A 44 -12.76 24.33 -47.36
CA ARG A 44 -13.75 24.86 -46.41
C ARG A 44 -14.98 23.97 -46.33
N GLN A 45 -15.65 24.04 -45.19
CA GLN A 45 -16.91 23.34 -44.99
C GLN A 45 -18.01 24.05 -45.78
N CYS A 46 -18.80 23.27 -46.50
CA CYS A 46 -19.96 23.76 -47.22
C CYS A 46 -21.18 22.86 -46.99
N VAL A 47 -22.34 23.47 -46.76
CA VAL A 47 -23.63 22.79 -46.75
C VAL A 47 -24.33 23.13 -48.06
N ALA A 48 -24.53 22.12 -48.89
CA ALA A 48 -25.25 22.23 -50.15
C ALA A 48 -26.68 21.73 -49.96
N VAL A 49 -27.66 22.59 -50.21
CA VAL A 49 -29.08 22.24 -50.13
C VAL A 49 -29.78 22.48 -51.45
N LEU A 50 -30.60 21.52 -51.84
CA LEU A 50 -31.41 21.52 -53.05
C LEU A 50 -32.87 21.56 -52.63
N VAL A 51 -33.62 22.48 -53.20
CA VAL A 51 -35.02 22.75 -52.84
C VAL A 51 -35.86 22.82 -54.11
N GLY A 52 -36.99 22.10 -54.12
CA GLY A 52 -37.98 22.13 -55.20
C GLY A 52 -39.39 22.25 -54.65
N SER A 53 -40.09 23.33 -55.01
CA SER A 53 -41.50 23.57 -54.62
C SER A 53 -42.13 24.69 -55.48
N SER A 54 -43.22 25.28 -55.03
CA SER A 54 -43.80 26.51 -55.60
C SER A 54 -42.82 27.69 -55.49
N GLU A 55 -42.94 28.66 -56.39
CA GLU A 55 -42.05 29.84 -56.41
C GLU A 55 -42.09 30.62 -55.10
N SER A 56 -43.29 30.86 -54.56
CA SER A 56 -43.48 31.55 -53.28
C SER A 56 -42.80 30.83 -52.11
N ASN A 57 -42.92 29.49 -52.01
CA ASN A 57 -42.34 28.75 -50.89
C ASN A 57 -40.81 28.70 -51.00
N VAL A 58 -40.29 28.55 -52.21
CA VAL A 58 -38.85 28.50 -52.46
C VAL A 58 -38.20 29.86 -52.18
N GLU A 59 -38.83 30.98 -52.55
CA GLU A 59 -38.34 32.32 -52.22
C GLU A 59 -38.32 32.58 -50.72
N LYS A 60 -39.42 32.24 -50.01
CA LYS A 60 -39.49 32.34 -48.55
C LYS A 60 -38.40 31.52 -47.87
N PHE A 61 -38.14 30.31 -48.36
CA PHE A 61 -37.09 29.44 -47.83
C PHE A 61 -35.72 30.11 -47.91
N PHE A 62 -35.34 30.66 -49.08
CA PHE A 62 -34.02 31.25 -49.24
C PHE A 62 -33.84 32.55 -48.45
N ASN A 63 -34.90 33.34 -48.29
CA ASN A 63 -34.85 34.54 -47.44
C ASN A 63 -34.51 34.15 -46.00
N LEU A 64 -35.29 33.23 -45.41
CA LEU A 64 -35.08 32.77 -44.04
C LEU A 64 -33.76 32.01 -43.86
N ALA A 65 -33.36 31.20 -44.85
CA ALA A 65 -32.11 30.44 -44.82
C ALA A 65 -30.85 31.30 -44.98
N SER A 66 -30.99 32.56 -45.46
CA SER A 66 -29.88 33.50 -45.64
C SER A 66 -29.79 34.54 -44.51
N GLU A 67 -30.82 34.64 -43.66
CA GLU A 67 -30.85 35.51 -42.50
C GLU A 67 -29.92 35.01 -41.41
N LYS A 68 -28.91 35.82 -41.07
CA LYS A 68 -27.89 35.47 -40.07
C LYS A 68 -28.48 35.20 -38.68
N GLU A 69 -29.58 35.85 -38.33
CA GLU A 69 -30.27 35.67 -37.05
C GLU A 69 -30.85 34.25 -36.88
N ASN A 70 -31.10 33.56 -38.00
CA ASN A 70 -31.64 32.20 -37.99
C ASN A 70 -30.56 31.12 -38.03
N PHE A 71 -29.27 31.49 -38.12
CA PHE A 71 -28.20 30.50 -38.22
C PHE A 71 -28.04 29.71 -36.91
N PRO A 72 -27.67 28.42 -36.97
CA PRO A 72 -27.40 27.64 -35.76
C PRO A 72 -26.34 28.30 -34.86
N GLU A 73 -26.49 28.18 -33.55
CA GLU A 73 -25.71 28.89 -32.51
C GLU A 73 -24.18 28.75 -32.65
N HIS A 74 -23.70 27.64 -33.22
CA HIS A 74 -22.27 27.36 -33.39
C HIS A 74 -21.81 27.43 -34.85
N ALA A 75 -22.62 27.98 -35.74
CA ALA A 75 -22.29 28.09 -37.16
C ALA A 75 -21.46 29.34 -37.45
N GLU A 76 -20.32 29.15 -38.09
CA GLU A 76 -19.48 30.23 -38.62
C GLU A 76 -19.62 30.25 -40.15
N VAL A 77 -20.48 31.15 -40.66
CA VAL A 77 -20.80 31.26 -42.10
C VAL A 77 -20.05 32.42 -42.75
N ASP A 78 -19.30 32.12 -43.80
CA ASP A 78 -18.55 33.10 -44.60
C ASP A 78 -19.40 33.68 -45.74
N SER A 79 -20.14 32.82 -46.45
CA SER A 79 -20.90 33.22 -47.63
C SER A 79 -22.06 32.27 -47.91
N VAL A 80 -23.14 32.82 -48.45
CA VAL A 80 -24.30 32.09 -48.93
C VAL A 80 -24.48 32.39 -50.41
N LYS A 81 -24.58 31.35 -51.24
CA LYS A 81 -24.78 31.48 -52.69
C LYS A 81 -26.02 30.72 -53.12
N ILE A 82 -26.96 31.41 -53.78
CA ILE A 82 -28.16 30.82 -54.34
C ILE A 82 -27.99 30.72 -55.86
N GLY A 83 -28.49 29.63 -56.45
CA GLY A 83 -28.53 29.49 -57.90
C GLY A 83 -29.60 28.49 -58.34
N ASP A 84 -29.79 28.38 -59.65
CA ASP A 84 -30.78 27.45 -60.21
C ASP A 84 -30.26 26.01 -60.21
N TYR A 85 -31.20 25.05 -60.18
CA TYR A 85 -30.89 23.63 -60.23
C TYR A 85 -31.84 22.88 -61.17
N GLY A 86 -31.32 22.35 -62.27
CA GLY A 86 -32.12 21.63 -63.26
C GLY A 86 -32.32 20.13 -62.98
N GLY A 87 -31.64 19.58 -61.96
CA GLY A 87 -31.65 18.15 -61.69
C GLY A 87 -32.92 17.63 -61.01
N TRP A 88 -32.94 16.32 -60.79
CA TRP A 88 -33.92 15.70 -59.90
C TRP A 88 -33.53 15.94 -58.44
N ILE A 89 -34.54 16.16 -57.59
CA ILE A 89 -34.42 16.30 -56.14
C ILE A 89 -35.38 15.26 -55.54
N LYS A 90 -34.92 14.50 -54.56
CA LYS A 90 -35.76 13.52 -53.85
C LYS A 90 -36.90 14.22 -53.09
N SER A 91 -37.93 13.47 -52.68
CA SER A 91 -38.97 14.01 -51.82
C SER A 91 -38.44 14.33 -50.42
N MET A 92 -39.06 15.30 -49.75
CA MET A 92 -38.77 15.62 -48.35
C MET A 92 -38.81 14.37 -47.46
N GLU A 93 -39.83 13.52 -47.64
CA GLU A 93 -39.97 12.29 -46.86
C GLU A 93 -38.81 11.30 -47.09
N SER A 94 -38.35 11.15 -48.33
CA SER A 94 -37.18 10.31 -48.63
C SER A 94 -35.92 10.85 -47.97
N PHE A 95 -35.72 12.17 -47.97
CA PHE A 95 -34.61 12.79 -47.25
C PHE A 95 -34.73 12.55 -45.75
N ARG A 96 -35.90 12.81 -45.14
CA ARG A 96 -36.14 12.65 -43.70
C ARG A 96 -35.86 11.24 -43.22
N SER A 97 -36.34 10.24 -43.96
CA SER A 97 -36.10 8.82 -43.64
C SER A 97 -34.61 8.47 -43.65
N GLY A 98 -33.89 8.85 -44.71
CA GLY A 98 -32.45 8.63 -44.81
C GLY A 98 -31.64 9.42 -43.76
N PHE A 99 -32.02 10.66 -43.50
CA PHE A 99 -31.37 11.52 -42.51
C PHE A 99 -31.54 10.97 -41.10
N ASN A 100 -32.75 10.53 -40.72
CA ASN A 100 -33.01 9.90 -39.42
C ASN A 100 -32.20 8.60 -39.24
N SER A 101 -32.12 7.76 -40.28
CA SER A 101 -31.28 6.56 -40.26
C SER A 101 -29.80 6.89 -40.04
N GLN A 102 -29.28 7.94 -40.69
CA GLN A 102 -27.91 8.40 -40.47
C GLN A 102 -27.68 8.91 -39.04
N GLN A 103 -28.63 9.63 -38.45
CA GLN A 103 -28.52 10.08 -37.06
C GLN A 103 -28.51 8.90 -36.08
N LEU A 104 -29.41 7.92 -36.28
CA LEU A 104 -29.44 6.71 -35.47
C LEU A 104 -28.13 5.90 -35.55
N SER A 105 -27.53 5.81 -36.73
CA SER A 105 -26.23 5.15 -36.91
C SER A 105 -25.11 5.88 -36.15
N LYS A 106 -25.09 7.22 -36.15
CA LYS A 106 -24.15 8.01 -35.33
C LYS A 106 -24.35 7.76 -33.83
N ILE A 107 -25.60 7.70 -33.37
CA ILE A 107 -25.94 7.40 -31.97
C ILE A 107 -25.46 6.00 -31.59
N ALA A 108 -25.74 4.99 -32.43
CA ALA A 108 -25.29 3.62 -32.20
C ALA A 108 -23.75 3.53 -32.13
N GLY A 109 -23.04 4.21 -33.05
CA GLY A 109 -21.58 4.27 -33.05
C GLY A 109 -21.00 4.94 -31.79
N ALA A 110 -21.60 6.04 -31.35
CA ALA A 110 -21.23 6.69 -30.09
C ALA A 110 -21.49 5.77 -28.88
N GLY A 111 -22.60 5.03 -28.87
CA GLY A 111 -22.92 4.03 -27.85
C GLY A 111 -21.86 2.92 -27.76
N ILE A 112 -21.40 2.39 -28.90
CA ILE A 112 -20.29 1.43 -28.94
C ILE A 112 -18.99 2.05 -28.39
N GLY A 113 -18.69 3.29 -28.77
CA GLY A 113 -17.55 4.03 -28.23
C GLY A 113 -17.60 4.18 -26.70
N MET A 114 -18.77 4.45 -26.14
CA MET A 114 -18.97 4.53 -24.68
C MET A 114 -18.80 3.18 -24.00
N VAL A 115 -19.31 2.09 -24.58
CA VAL A 115 -19.12 0.73 -24.05
C VAL A 115 -17.63 0.37 -23.99
N ASN A 116 -16.86 0.67 -25.04
CA ASN A 116 -15.42 0.43 -25.06
C ASN A 116 -14.67 1.26 -24.00
N ILE A 117 -15.11 2.49 -23.73
CA ILE A 117 -14.56 3.32 -22.64
C ILE A 117 -14.94 2.74 -21.27
N GLN A 118 -16.18 2.27 -21.10
CA GLN A 118 -16.63 1.60 -19.88
C GLN A 118 -15.81 0.33 -19.60
N GLU A 119 -15.50 -0.48 -20.60
CA GLU A 119 -14.64 -1.66 -20.46
C GLU A 119 -13.24 -1.29 -19.94
N LYS A 120 -12.62 -0.24 -20.51
CA LYS A 120 -11.33 0.27 -20.02
C LYS A 120 -11.40 0.75 -18.57
N ILE A 121 -12.47 1.44 -18.20
CA ILE A 121 -12.69 1.92 -16.82
C ILE A 121 -12.85 0.74 -15.86
N MET A 122 -13.60 -0.30 -16.24
CA MET A 122 -13.76 -1.51 -15.42
C MET A 122 -12.43 -2.22 -15.19
N ASN A 123 -11.61 -2.39 -16.22
CA ASN A 123 -10.28 -3.00 -16.07
C ASN A 123 -9.39 -2.19 -15.12
N ILE A 124 -9.43 -0.86 -15.20
CA ILE A 124 -8.67 0.01 -14.27
C ILE A 124 -9.20 -0.15 -12.83
N GLN A 125 -10.51 -0.23 -12.65
CA GLN A 125 -11.12 -0.45 -11.33
C GLN A 125 -10.72 -1.79 -10.72
N GLU A 126 -10.69 -2.86 -11.50
CA GLU A 126 -10.24 -4.19 -11.04
C GLU A 126 -8.76 -4.16 -10.61
N GLN A 127 -7.89 -3.53 -11.40
CA GLN A 127 -6.47 -3.36 -11.04
C GLN A 127 -6.29 -2.53 -9.76
N MET A 128 -7.07 -1.46 -9.59
CA MET A 128 -7.04 -0.66 -8.35
C MET A 128 -7.49 -1.48 -7.14
N ALA A 129 -8.58 -2.25 -7.27
CA ALA A 129 -9.08 -3.11 -6.19
C ALA A 129 -8.03 -4.16 -5.78
N GLY A 130 -7.42 -4.85 -6.75
CA GLY A 130 -6.35 -5.81 -6.46
C GLY A 130 -5.11 -5.16 -5.84
N THR A 131 -4.81 -3.91 -6.19
CA THR A 131 -3.72 -3.14 -5.55
C THR A 131 -4.06 -2.78 -4.11
N GLN A 132 -5.31 -2.38 -3.83
CA GLN A 132 -5.77 -2.08 -2.47
C GLN A 132 -5.72 -3.31 -1.57
N GLU A 133 -6.13 -4.48 -2.07
CA GLU A 133 -6.04 -5.74 -1.32
C GLU A 133 -4.58 -6.08 -0.95
N ARG A 134 -3.65 -5.95 -1.90
CA ARG A 134 -2.21 -6.16 -1.62
C ARG A 134 -1.67 -5.18 -0.58
N MET A 135 -2.11 -3.92 -0.61
CA MET A 135 -1.72 -2.94 0.40
C MET A 135 -2.27 -3.32 1.78
N LEU A 136 -3.51 -3.81 1.86
CA LEU A 136 -4.12 -4.24 3.12
C LEU A 136 -3.35 -5.42 3.72
N ASN A 137 -3.03 -6.44 2.91
CA ASN A 137 -2.24 -7.59 3.36
C ASN A 137 -0.85 -7.16 3.89
N LYS A 138 -0.17 -6.25 3.19
CA LYS A 138 1.12 -5.70 3.66
C LYS A 138 0.97 -4.91 4.97
N LEU A 139 -0.16 -4.23 5.17
CA LEU A 139 -0.43 -3.50 6.41
C LEU A 139 -0.59 -4.48 7.59
N ASP A 140 -1.24 -5.61 7.37
CA ASP A 140 -1.38 -6.66 8.37
C ASP A 140 -0.04 -7.30 8.72
N ASP A 141 0.83 -7.54 7.73
CA ASP A 141 2.21 -8.01 7.96
C ASP A 141 2.99 -7.01 8.83
N ILE A 142 2.95 -5.72 8.48
CA ILE A 142 3.61 -4.65 9.26
C ILE A 142 3.07 -4.61 10.68
N LYS A 143 1.75 -4.74 10.86
CA LYS A 143 1.12 -4.75 12.17
C LYS A 143 1.59 -5.95 13.01
N SER A 144 1.69 -7.13 12.39
CA SER A 144 2.21 -8.35 13.02
C SER A 144 3.65 -8.16 13.47
N ASP A 145 4.53 -7.64 12.62
CA ASP A 145 5.94 -7.44 12.97
C ASP A 145 6.13 -6.33 14.01
N THR A 146 5.38 -5.24 13.91
CA THR A 146 5.42 -4.14 14.88
C THR A 146 4.96 -4.59 16.27
N SER A 147 4.06 -5.59 16.35
CA SER A 147 3.61 -6.15 17.64
C SER A 147 4.71 -6.87 18.43
N LYS A 148 5.83 -7.26 17.80
CA LYS A 148 6.97 -7.92 18.44
C LYS A 148 7.97 -6.95 19.06
N ILE A 149 7.86 -5.65 18.77
CA ILE A 149 8.78 -4.62 19.28
C ILE A 149 8.81 -4.56 20.82
N PRO A 150 7.68 -4.64 21.54
CA PRO A 150 7.68 -4.65 23.01
C PRO A 150 8.47 -5.82 23.59
N ASP A 151 8.40 -7.01 22.99
CA ASP A 151 9.15 -8.19 23.45
C ASP A 151 10.65 -8.00 23.26
N ILE A 152 11.06 -7.43 22.11
CA ILE A 152 12.46 -7.07 21.84
C ILE A 152 12.94 -6.04 22.87
N ALA A 153 12.14 -5.03 23.17
CA ALA A 153 12.47 -4.01 24.17
C ALA A 153 12.62 -4.63 25.57
N ALA A 154 11.68 -5.50 25.97
CA ALA A 154 11.72 -6.19 27.26
C ALA A 154 12.95 -7.11 27.41
N ASN A 155 13.35 -7.80 26.34
CA ASN A 155 14.55 -8.63 26.36
C ASN A 155 15.84 -7.79 26.37
N THR A 156 15.87 -6.69 25.64
CA THR A 156 17.02 -5.76 25.63
C THR A 156 17.23 -5.13 27.01
N ALA A 157 16.14 -4.85 27.75
CA ALA A 157 16.21 -4.30 29.10
C ALA A 157 16.87 -5.24 30.14
N LYS A 158 17.01 -6.55 29.83
CA LYS A 158 17.66 -7.54 30.71
C LYS A 158 19.18 -7.63 30.51
N ILE A 159 19.73 -6.99 29.48
CA ILE A 159 21.18 -7.02 29.19
C ILE A 159 22.01 -6.48 30.37
N PRO A 160 21.67 -5.36 31.02
CA PRO A 160 22.44 -4.84 32.15
C PRO A 160 22.52 -5.82 33.34
N ASP A 161 21.48 -6.62 33.58
CA ASP A 161 21.49 -7.64 34.63
C ASP A 161 22.49 -8.76 34.31
N ILE A 162 22.60 -9.14 33.02
CA ILE A 162 23.59 -10.12 32.56
C ILE A 162 25.00 -9.55 32.73
N GLU A 163 25.22 -8.29 32.35
CA GLU A 163 26.51 -7.61 32.54
C GLU A 163 26.90 -7.56 34.03
N SER A 164 25.97 -7.15 34.88
CA SER A 164 26.16 -7.10 36.34
C SER A 164 26.50 -8.46 36.95
N ASN A 165 25.82 -9.53 36.50
CA ASN A 165 26.11 -10.88 36.99
C ASN A 165 27.44 -11.42 36.47
N THR A 166 27.79 -11.13 35.22
CA THR A 166 29.06 -11.57 34.61
C THR A 166 30.25 -10.85 35.25
N ALA A 167 30.09 -9.60 35.66
CA ALA A 167 31.13 -8.83 36.37
C ALA A 167 31.53 -9.44 37.73
N LYS A 168 30.73 -10.34 38.31
CA LYS A 168 31.02 -11.03 39.58
C LYS A 168 31.86 -12.30 39.42
N ILE A 169 32.10 -12.76 38.19
CA ILE A 169 32.89 -13.99 37.93
C ILE A 169 34.33 -13.89 38.50
N PRO A 170 35.08 -12.77 38.35
CA PRO A 170 36.42 -12.65 38.90
C PRO A 170 36.47 -12.81 40.43
N ASP A 171 35.45 -12.32 41.15
CA ASP A 171 35.37 -12.49 42.60
C ASP A 171 35.18 -13.96 42.98
N ILE A 172 34.37 -14.70 42.20
CA ILE A 172 34.19 -16.15 42.39
C ILE A 172 35.48 -16.90 42.10
N GLU A 173 36.23 -16.51 41.05
CA GLU A 173 37.54 -17.08 40.74
C GLU A 173 38.54 -16.83 41.89
N ALA A 174 38.61 -15.60 42.39
CA ALA A 174 39.47 -15.24 43.51
C ALA A 174 39.15 -16.07 44.77
N ASN A 175 37.86 -16.16 45.12
CA ASN A 175 37.41 -16.98 46.25
C ASN A 175 37.75 -18.47 46.06
N THR A 176 37.67 -18.97 44.82
CA THR A 176 38.01 -20.37 44.51
C THR A 176 39.50 -20.65 44.71
N GLU A 177 40.38 -19.73 44.30
CA GLU A 177 41.82 -19.85 44.53
C GLU A 177 42.19 -19.76 46.03
N GLU A 178 41.51 -18.91 46.79
CA GLU A 178 41.69 -18.86 48.24
C GLU A 178 41.29 -20.19 48.90
N ILE A 179 40.13 -20.76 48.51
CA ILE A 179 39.68 -22.06 49.01
C ILE A 179 40.71 -23.16 48.71
N LYS A 180 41.26 -23.19 47.49
CA LYS A 180 42.33 -24.15 47.12
C LYS A 180 43.55 -24.00 48.02
N THR A 181 44.00 -22.76 48.24
CA THR A 181 45.14 -22.44 49.10
C THR A 181 44.91 -22.86 50.55
N ASN A 182 43.69 -22.69 51.06
CA ASN A 182 43.35 -23.10 52.42
C ASN A 182 43.22 -24.62 52.54
N THR A 183 42.68 -25.27 51.51
CA THR A 183 42.53 -26.73 51.46
C THR A 183 43.90 -27.43 51.38
N SER A 184 44.89 -26.84 50.69
CA SER A 184 46.25 -27.40 50.61
C SER A 184 46.99 -27.39 51.95
N LYS A 185 46.55 -26.61 52.94
CA LYS A 185 47.14 -26.55 54.29
C LYS A 185 46.58 -27.60 55.25
N ILE A 186 45.50 -28.30 54.88
CA ILE A 186 44.88 -29.33 55.74
C ILE A 186 45.85 -30.47 56.09
N PRO A 187 46.65 -31.02 55.15
CA PRO A 187 47.59 -32.09 55.47
C PRO A 187 48.64 -31.70 56.52
N ASP A 188 49.13 -30.45 56.47
CA ASP A 188 50.09 -29.94 57.46
C ASP A 188 49.44 -29.87 58.85
N ILE A 189 48.18 -29.44 58.93
CA ILE A 189 47.40 -29.41 60.18
C ILE A 189 47.19 -30.83 60.72
N GLU A 190 46.89 -31.80 59.85
CA GLU A 190 46.75 -33.21 60.21
C GLU A 190 48.07 -33.78 60.76
N SER A 191 49.20 -33.49 60.08
CA SER A 191 50.53 -33.89 60.53
C SER A 191 50.86 -33.31 61.91
N ASN A 192 50.70 -31.99 62.08
CA ASN A 192 50.93 -31.31 63.35
C ASN A 192 50.04 -31.87 64.47
N THR A 193 48.79 -32.23 64.16
CA THR A 193 47.86 -32.82 65.12
C THR A 193 48.29 -34.23 65.52
N ALA A 194 48.79 -35.03 64.57
CA ALA A 194 49.32 -36.38 64.84
C ALA A 194 50.57 -36.33 65.72
N GLU A 195 51.53 -35.45 65.40
CA GLU A 195 52.75 -35.24 66.18
C GLU A 195 52.44 -34.80 67.62
N MET A 196 51.50 -33.88 67.79
CA MET A 196 51.06 -33.44 69.12
C MET A 196 50.44 -34.59 69.92
N LYS A 197 49.65 -35.46 69.28
CA LYS A 197 49.05 -36.63 69.93
C LYS A 197 50.10 -37.65 70.37
N GLU A 198 51.12 -37.87 69.55
CA GLU A 198 52.25 -38.76 69.89
C GLU A 198 53.03 -38.20 71.09
N THR A 199 53.36 -36.91 71.06
CA THR A 199 54.05 -36.22 72.15
C THR A 199 53.28 -36.32 73.47
N LEU A 200 51.96 -36.10 73.43
CA LEU A 200 51.08 -36.25 74.61
C LEU A 200 51.01 -37.69 75.12
N SER A 201 50.94 -38.67 74.21
CA SER A 201 50.95 -40.10 74.57
C SER A 201 52.23 -40.49 75.29
N PHE A 202 53.38 -40.02 74.78
CA PHE A 202 54.68 -40.23 75.42
C PHE A 202 54.72 -39.61 76.83
N GLY A 203 54.36 -38.34 76.96
CA GLY A 203 54.34 -37.65 78.25
C GLY A 203 53.39 -38.28 79.28
N MET A 204 52.22 -38.78 78.85
CA MET A 204 51.32 -39.56 79.70
C MET A 204 51.99 -40.85 80.20
N GLY A 205 52.74 -41.55 79.35
CA GLY A 205 53.52 -42.73 79.72
C GLY A 205 54.52 -42.42 80.83
N GLU A 206 55.28 -41.32 80.70
CA GLU A 206 56.22 -40.87 81.73
C GLU A 206 55.52 -40.56 83.06
N ILE A 207 54.38 -39.87 83.02
CA ILE A 207 53.58 -39.58 84.23
C ILE A 207 53.12 -40.86 84.93
N VAL A 208 52.68 -41.87 84.18
CA VAL A 208 52.28 -43.17 84.76
C VAL A 208 53.47 -43.83 85.46
N THR A 209 54.65 -43.82 84.84
CA THR A 209 55.87 -44.36 85.43
C THR A 209 56.24 -43.61 86.71
N MET A 210 56.28 -42.28 86.68
CA MET A 210 56.54 -41.45 87.86
C MET A 210 55.53 -41.72 88.99
N LYS A 211 54.23 -41.88 88.68
CA LYS A 211 53.21 -42.22 89.70
C LYS A 211 53.45 -43.58 90.34
N ARG A 212 53.91 -44.58 89.57
CA ARG A 212 54.29 -45.90 90.12
C ARG A 212 55.48 -45.76 91.07
N GLU A 213 56.53 -45.06 90.65
CA GLU A 213 57.71 -44.79 91.47
C GLU A 213 57.36 -44.05 92.76
N GLN A 214 56.54 -43.00 92.68
CA GLN A 214 56.02 -42.29 93.86
C GLN A 214 55.24 -43.21 94.80
N THR A 215 54.46 -44.16 94.27
CA THR A 215 53.71 -45.12 95.09
C THR A 215 54.65 -46.06 95.85
N VAL A 216 55.71 -46.53 95.19
CA VAL A 216 56.77 -47.33 95.83
C VAL A 216 57.46 -46.52 96.92
N MET A 217 57.93 -45.32 96.62
CA MET A 217 58.54 -44.42 97.60
C MET A 217 57.63 -44.17 98.81
N LYS A 218 56.33 -43.93 98.60
CA LYS A 218 55.36 -43.77 99.71
C LYS A 218 55.28 -45.01 100.60
N LYS A 219 55.30 -46.22 100.03
CA LYS A 219 55.34 -47.48 100.80
C LYS A 219 56.63 -47.63 101.59
N ASP A 220 57.77 -47.29 101.00
CA ASP A 220 59.07 -47.37 101.66
C ASP A 220 59.16 -46.37 102.82
N ILE A 221 58.70 -45.14 102.63
CA ILE A 221 58.57 -44.13 103.70
C ILE A 221 57.68 -44.65 104.83
N ALA A 222 56.54 -45.29 104.52
CA ALA A 222 55.64 -45.84 105.53
C ALA A 222 56.30 -46.98 106.33
N ARG A 223 57.09 -47.85 105.69
CA ARG A 223 57.88 -48.89 106.37
C ARG A 223 58.92 -48.28 107.31
N ILE A 224 59.69 -47.29 106.84
CA ILE A 224 60.70 -46.58 107.64
C ILE A 224 60.05 -45.94 108.88
N LYS A 225 58.91 -45.26 108.72
CA LYS A 225 58.16 -44.67 109.85
C LYS A 225 57.71 -45.70 110.88
N LYS A 226 57.32 -46.91 110.44
CA LYS A 226 56.88 -47.99 111.33
C LYS A 226 58.03 -48.56 112.16
N VAL A 227 59.24 -48.64 111.59
CA VAL A 227 60.46 -49.06 112.31
C VAL A 227 60.86 -48.02 113.36
N LEU A 228 60.73 -46.73 113.05
CA LEU A 228 61.02 -45.62 113.97
C LEU A 228 60.06 -45.49 115.16
N HIS A 229 58.87 -46.08 115.13
CA HIS A 229 57.92 -46.11 116.27
C HIS A 229 58.12 -47.31 117.21
N LEU A 230 59.03 -48.23 116.88
CA LEU A 230 59.36 -49.42 117.67
C LEU A 230 60.68 -49.28 118.44
N VAL A 231 61.26 -48.07 118.45
CA VAL A 231 62.46 -47.65 119.20
C VAL A 231 62.05 -46.52 120.14
#